data_AF-A0A2E9FEX6-F1
#
_entry.id   AF-A0A2E9FEX6-F1
#
_cell.length_a   1.000
_cell.length_b   1.000
_cell.length_c   1.000
_cell.angle_alpha   90.00
_cell.angle_beta   90.00
_cell.angle_gamma   90.00
#
_symmetry.space_group_name_H-M   'P 1'
#
loop_
_entity.id
_entity.type
_entity.pdbx_description
1 polymer ?
#
loop_
_entity_poly.entity_id
_entity_poly.type
_entity_poly.pdbx_seq_one_letter_code
_entity_poly.pdbx_strand_id
1 'polypeptide(L)'
;MWLSIDEACKKLKVSRSTLQRRLNAEEIKSKKEYGKRLVWCEGSNSNQSNDSEITQPKHPNKSKHSPKHSNESHQNEPTDPNDTFDSAAYLKSRLEIAEKRYEDFLKELIEERERNDDERKRTDTIIMQLTQQLERTQMQLEDLRETKTLWQRVRSVFIPNSA
;
A
#
# COMPACT_ATOMS: atom_id res chain seq x y z
N MET A 1 -13.66 -12.09 10.06
CA MET A 1 -13.13 -10.70 10.18
C MET A 1 -12.22 -10.44 8.98
N TRP A 2 -12.39 -9.30 8.31
CA TRP A 2 -11.50 -8.87 7.22
C TRP A 2 -10.24 -8.27 7.80
N LEU A 3 -9.08 -8.79 7.40
CA LEU A 3 -7.76 -8.34 7.86
C LEU A 3 -6.88 -7.99 6.66
N SER A 4 -5.96 -7.05 6.85
CA SER A 4 -4.89 -6.83 5.89
C SER A 4 -3.99 -8.06 5.77
N ILE A 5 -3.22 -8.17 4.68
CA ILE A 5 -2.29 -9.29 4.46
C ILE A 5 -1.33 -9.44 5.66
N ASP A 6 -0.82 -8.33 6.19
CA ASP A 6 0.18 -8.35 7.27
C ASP A 6 -0.45 -8.75 8.62
N GLU A 7 -1.68 -8.32 8.90
CA GLU A 7 -2.44 -8.76 10.08
C GLU A 7 -2.84 -10.23 9.98
N ALA A 8 -3.22 -10.69 8.79
CA ALA A 8 -3.54 -12.09 8.53
C ALA A 8 -2.31 -12.99 8.70
N CYS A 9 -1.12 -12.56 8.25
CA CYS A 9 0.12 -13.30 8.48
C CYS A 9 0.40 -13.49 9.97
N LYS A 10 0.22 -12.43 10.78
CA LYS A 10 0.40 -12.47 12.23
C LYS A 10 -0.60 -13.40 12.90
N LYS A 11 -1.87 -13.34 12.49
CA LYS A 11 -2.94 -14.16 13.08
C LYS A 11 -2.81 -15.65 12.72
N LEU A 12 -2.42 -15.94 11.49
CA LEU A 12 -2.30 -17.31 10.98
C LEU A 12 -0.90 -17.93 11.19
N LYS A 13 0.07 -17.16 11.70
CA LYS A 13 1.48 -17.56 11.87
C LYS A 13 2.09 -18.19 10.59
N VAL A 14 1.74 -17.66 9.42
CA VAL A 14 2.27 -18.11 8.13
C VAL A 14 3.05 -16.97 7.47
N SER A 15 4.04 -17.32 6.64
CA SER A 15 4.74 -16.34 5.82
C SER A 15 3.80 -15.69 4.79
N ARG A 16 4.15 -14.46 4.38
CA ARG A 16 3.42 -13.72 3.35
C ARG A 16 3.31 -14.51 2.04
N SER A 17 4.37 -15.23 1.65
CA SER A 17 4.38 -16.08 0.46
C SER A 17 3.41 -17.25 0.57
N THR A 18 3.35 -17.91 1.73
CA THR A 18 2.40 -18.99 2.00
C THR A 18 0.97 -18.47 1.99
N LEU A 19 0.72 -17.31 2.61
CA LEU A 19 -0.61 -16.69 2.59
C LEU A 19 -1.03 -16.33 1.16
N GLN A 20 -0.13 -15.77 0.37
CA GLN A 20 -0.39 -15.42 -1.03
C GLN A 20 -0.62 -16.64 -1.91
N ARG A 21 0.10 -17.75 -1.66
CA ARG A 21 -0.15 -19.04 -2.32
C ARG A 21 -1.55 -19.55 -2.02
N ARG A 22 -1.98 -19.54 -0.75
CA ARG A 22 -3.33 -19.96 -0.35
C ARG A 22 -4.44 -19.06 -0.93
N LEU A 23 -4.17 -17.76 -1.06
CA LEU A 23 -5.07 -16.81 -1.71
C LEU A 23 -5.20 -17.02 -3.23
N ASN A 24 -4.15 -17.51 -3.88
CA ASN A 24 -4.15 -17.82 -5.30
C ASN A 24 -4.75 -19.21 -5.56
N ALA A 25 -4.65 -20.13 -4.59
CA ALA A 25 -5.27 -21.46 -4.61
C ALA A 25 -6.76 -21.44 -4.19
N GLU A 26 -7.35 -20.25 -3.97
CA GLU A 26 -8.75 -20.04 -3.54
C GLU A 26 -9.14 -20.70 -2.21
N GLU A 27 -8.18 -21.22 -1.44
CA GLU A 27 -8.40 -21.84 -0.13
C GLU A 27 -8.90 -20.84 0.93
N ILE A 28 -8.68 -19.55 0.71
CA ILE A 28 -9.06 -18.48 1.65
C ILE A 28 -9.80 -17.36 0.90
N LYS A 29 -10.96 -16.96 1.43
CA LYS A 29 -11.77 -15.87 0.86
C LYS A 29 -11.01 -14.55 0.90
N SER A 30 -10.96 -13.86 -0.24
CA SER A 30 -10.27 -12.58 -0.39
C SER A 30 -11.17 -11.55 -1.05
N LYS A 31 -11.08 -10.29 -0.62
CA LYS A 31 -11.82 -9.17 -1.20
C LYS A 31 -10.87 -8.01 -1.46
N LYS A 32 -11.11 -7.25 -2.54
CA LYS A 32 -10.38 -6.01 -2.84
C LYS A 32 -11.25 -4.83 -2.44
N GLU A 33 -10.78 -4.02 -1.50
CA GLU A 33 -11.43 -2.76 -1.08
C GLU A 33 -10.41 -1.63 -1.10
N TYR A 34 -10.76 -0.50 -1.71
CA TYR A 34 -9.91 0.70 -1.83
C TYR A 34 -8.46 0.40 -2.30
N GLY A 35 -8.31 -0.51 -3.27
CA GLY A 35 -7.01 -0.88 -3.82
C GLY A 35 -6.17 -1.85 -2.97
N LYS A 36 -6.60 -2.17 -1.75
CA LYS A 36 -5.92 -3.12 -0.85
C LYS A 36 -6.65 -4.48 -0.83
N ARG A 37 -5.88 -5.57 -0.77
CA ARG A 37 -6.43 -6.93 -0.70
C ARG A 37 -6.61 -7.32 0.77
N LEU A 38 -7.85 -7.62 1.15
CA LEU A 38 -8.27 -8.05 2.47
C LEU A 38 -8.54 -9.55 2.47
N VAL A 39 -8.16 -10.20 3.56
CA VAL A 39 -8.28 -11.64 3.77
C VAL A 39 -9.35 -11.90 4.82
N TRP A 40 -10.29 -12.80 4.53
CA TRP A 40 -11.25 -13.25 5.53
C TRP A 40 -10.60 -14.29 6.44
N CYS A 41 -10.50 -13.97 7.74
CA CYS A 41 -10.13 -14.94 8.76
C CYS A 41 -11.35 -15.25 9.63
N GLU A 42 -11.75 -16.52 9.67
CA GLU A 42 -12.71 -17.07 10.64
C GLU A 42 -12.07 -17.00 12.04
N GLY A 43 -12.83 -16.57 13.04
CA GLY A 43 -12.34 -16.41 14.40
C GLY A 43 -12.20 -17.76 15.11
N SER A 44 -11.19 -18.56 14.75
CA SER A 44 -10.90 -19.80 15.45
C SER A 44 -9.57 -19.70 16.19
N ASN A 45 -9.67 -19.57 17.52
CA ASN A 45 -8.62 -19.98 18.43
C ASN A 45 -8.45 -21.51 18.30
N SER A 46 -7.42 -21.95 17.58
CA SER A 46 -6.87 -23.28 17.81
C SER A 46 -5.42 -23.32 17.34
N ASN A 47 -4.55 -23.61 18.32
CA ASN A 47 -3.21 -24.11 18.07
C ASN A 47 -3.29 -25.33 17.17
N GLN A 48 -2.76 -25.25 15.96
CA GLN A 48 -2.27 -26.41 15.22
C GLN A 48 -0.99 -26.01 14.49
N SER A 49 0.10 -26.01 15.26
CA SER A 49 1.33 -26.59 14.72
C SER A 49 1.04 -28.07 14.50
N ASN A 50 1.30 -28.59 13.31
CA ASN A 50 2.00 -29.86 13.08
C ASN A 50 2.15 -30.08 11.58
N ASP A 51 3.41 -30.03 11.14
CA ASP A 51 3.89 -30.82 10.01
C ASP A 51 3.56 -32.31 10.24
N SER A 52 3.25 -33.03 9.17
CA SER A 52 3.52 -34.47 9.08
C SER A 52 3.63 -34.88 7.62
N GLU A 53 4.88 -34.95 7.18
CA GLU A 53 5.33 -35.84 6.13
C GLU A 53 5.32 -37.30 6.65
N ILE A 54 5.32 -38.22 5.71
CA ILE A 54 4.96 -39.63 5.81
C ILE A 54 6.00 -40.52 6.54
N THR A 55 5.49 -41.58 7.19
CA THR A 55 6.11 -42.87 7.63
C THR A 55 6.80 -42.99 9.01
N GLN A 56 6.21 -43.87 9.83
CA GLN A 56 6.80 -44.63 10.95
C GLN A 56 7.51 -45.92 10.44
N PRO A 57 8.30 -46.74 11.22
CA PRO A 57 8.20 -46.98 12.68
C PRO A 57 9.48 -47.36 13.51
N LYS A 58 9.27 -47.50 14.85
CA LYS A 58 9.95 -48.33 15.91
C LYS A 58 11.19 -47.83 16.72
N HIS A 59 10.93 -47.49 18.01
CA HIS A 59 11.59 -47.76 19.34
C HIS A 59 13.12 -48.03 19.52
N PRO A 60 13.71 -47.99 20.76
CA PRO A 60 13.61 -47.04 21.89
C PRO A 60 14.98 -46.71 22.59
N ASN A 61 15.04 -45.64 23.42
CA ASN A 61 15.65 -45.54 24.78
C ASN A 61 16.49 -44.29 25.13
N LYS A 62 16.15 -43.77 26.34
CA LYS A 62 16.98 -43.18 27.41
C LYS A 62 17.70 -41.81 27.24
N SER A 63 17.21 -40.83 28.01
CA SER A 63 17.87 -40.19 29.18
C SER A 63 17.51 -38.68 29.25
N LYS A 64 16.73 -38.26 30.26
CA LYS A 64 17.13 -37.60 31.52
C LYS A 64 17.81 -36.23 31.34
N HIS A 65 17.08 -35.13 31.56
CA HIS A 65 17.19 -34.26 32.76
C HIS A 65 16.32 -33.00 32.61
N SER A 66 15.46 -32.77 33.61
CA SER A 66 14.87 -31.46 33.95
C SER A 66 15.90 -30.63 34.78
N PRO A 67 15.69 -29.33 35.06
CA PRO A 67 14.70 -28.94 36.08
C PRO A 67 13.86 -27.68 35.79
N LYS A 68 12.65 -27.70 36.38
CA LYS A 68 11.71 -26.60 36.63
C LYS A 68 12.28 -25.61 37.65
N HIS A 69 11.91 -24.34 37.54
CA HIS A 69 11.58 -23.50 38.70
C HIS A 69 10.41 -22.55 38.36
N SER A 70 9.24 -22.89 38.88
CA SER A 70 8.17 -21.97 39.24
C SER A 70 8.57 -21.19 40.49
N ASN A 71 8.00 -19.99 40.70
CA ASN A 71 7.43 -19.60 41.98
C ASN A 71 6.54 -18.36 41.85
N GLU A 72 5.33 -18.51 42.39
CA GLU A 72 4.31 -17.50 42.64
C GLU A 72 4.55 -16.78 43.98
N SER A 73 4.13 -15.52 44.02
CA SER A 73 3.40 -14.84 45.11
C SER A 73 4.09 -14.20 46.33
N HIS A 74 3.77 -12.89 46.42
CA HIS A 74 3.44 -12.05 47.58
C HIS A 74 4.58 -11.39 48.37
N GLN A 75 4.56 -10.04 48.43
CA GLN A 75 4.18 -9.30 49.64
C GLN A 75 4.07 -7.79 49.38
N ASN A 76 3.07 -7.18 50.02
CA ASN A 76 2.78 -5.76 50.06
C ASN A 76 3.80 -5.06 50.97
N GLU A 77 4.33 -3.91 50.57
CA GLU A 77 5.11 -2.99 51.40
C GLU A 77 4.57 -1.55 51.21
N PRO A 78 4.69 -0.69 52.24
CA PRO A 78 3.84 0.48 52.45
C PRO A 78 4.23 1.66 51.56
N THR A 79 3.24 2.21 50.86
CA THR A 79 3.39 3.41 50.02
C THR A 79 3.57 4.66 50.88
N ASP A 80 4.78 5.20 50.88
CA ASP A 80 5.12 6.55 51.36
C ASP A 80 4.43 7.61 50.47
N PRO A 81 3.66 8.58 51.00
CA PRO A 81 2.81 9.47 50.20
C PRO A 81 3.55 10.60 49.44
N ASN A 82 4.88 10.67 49.46
CA ASN A 82 5.61 11.83 48.93
C ASN A 82 6.33 11.64 47.58
N ASP A 83 6.27 10.44 46.98
CA ASP A 83 6.84 10.15 45.63
C ASP A 83 5.78 10.13 44.52
N THR A 84 4.72 10.95 44.66
CA THR A 84 3.86 11.30 43.51
C THR A 84 4.60 12.30 42.62
N PHE A 85 5.77 11.91 42.13
CA PHE A 85 6.60 12.66 41.20
C PHE A 85 5.85 12.83 39.88
N ASP A 86 5.14 13.94 39.74
CA ASP A 86 4.70 14.64 38.53
C ASP A 86 4.29 13.80 37.29
N SER A 87 3.75 12.59 37.51
CA SER A 87 3.31 11.68 36.45
C SER A 87 2.24 12.33 35.57
N ALA A 88 1.36 13.13 36.17
CA ALA A 88 0.37 13.92 35.45
C ALA A 88 1.01 14.99 34.55
N ALA A 89 2.06 15.68 35.03
CA ALA A 89 2.77 16.68 34.24
C ALA A 89 3.53 16.04 33.06
N TYR A 90 4.17 14.88 33.28
CA TYR A 90 4.83 14.12 32.22
C TYR A 90 3.85 13.63 31.16
N LEU A 91 2.71 13.07 31.55
CA LEU A 91 1.68 12.62 30.62
C LEU A 91 1.08 13.78 29.83
N LYS A 92 0.87 14.93 30.48
CA LYS A 92 0.40 16.15 29.80
C LYS A 92 1.41 16.65 28.77
N SER A 93 2.69 16.73 29.13
CA SER A 93 3.76 17.12 28.20
C SER A 93 3.85 16.15 27.01
N ARG A 94 3.72 14.85 27.25
CA ARG A 94 3.72 13.84 26.19
C ARG A 94 2.51 13.96 25.26
N LEU A 95 1.34 14.29 25.80
CA LEU A 95 0.12 14.51 25.02
C LEU A 95 0.26 15.76 24.14
N GLU A 96 0.79 16.85 24.68
CA GLU A 96 1.06 18.08 23.95
C GLU A 96 2.08 17.86 22.81
N ILE A 97 3.13 17.08 23.05
CA ILE A 97 4.08 16.69 21.99
C ILE A 97 3.39 15.85 20.91
N ALA A 98 2.49 14.94 21.28
CA ALA A 98 1.77 14.12 20.31
C ALA A 98 0.81 14.97 19.47
N GLU A 99 0.04 15.86 20.11
CA GLU A 99 -0.87 16.79 19.46
C GLU A 99 -0.13 17.70 18.47
N LYS A 100 1.01 18.26 18.88
CA LYS A 100 1.84 19.07 17.99
C LYS A 100 2.32 18.30 16.76
N ARG A 101 2.71 17.03 16.94
CA ARG A 101 3.10 16.18 15.80
C ARG A 101 1.94 15.91 14.85
N TYR A 102 0.72 15.77 15.36
CA TYR A 102 -0.46 15.63 14.51
C TYR A 102 -0.73 16.91 13.72
N GLU A 103 -0.65 18.08 14.36
CA GLU A 103 -0.80 19.37 13.68
C GLU A 103 0.28 19.60 12.60
N ASP A 104 1.54 19.32 12.92
CA ASP A 104 2.65 19.42 11.97
C ASP A 104 2.43 18.49 10.76
N PHE A 105 1.94 17.26 11.00
CA PHE A 105 1.63 16.30 9.94
C PHE A 105 0.44 16.75 9.07
N LEU A 106 -0.62 17.29 9.68
CA LEU A 106 -1.76 17.84 8.94
C LEU A 106 -1.35 19.04 8.08
N LYS A 107 -0.48 19.91 8.59
CA LYS A 107 0.08 21.05 7.85
C LYS A 107 0.88 20.58 6.64
N GLU A 108 1.74 19.58 6.81
CA GLU A 108 2.53 19.00 5.72
C GLU A 108 1.64 18.43 4.61
N LEU A 109 0.56 17.71 4.95
CA LEU A 109 -0.40 17.19 3.98
C LEU A 109 -1.12 18.29 3.19
N ILE A 110 -1.48 19.40 3.85
CA ILE A 110 -2.11 20.54 3.20
C ILE A 110 -1.14 21.20 2.21
N GLU A 111 0.11 21.44 2.62
CA GLU A 111 1.14 22.02 1.77
C GLU A 111 1.49 21.13 0.57
N GLU A 112 1.55 19.81 0.77
CA GLU A 112 1.77 18.86 -0.33
C GLU A 112 0.60 18.87 -1.33
N ARG A 113 -0.63 18.92 -0.84
CA ARG A 113 -1.82 19.03 -1.68
C ARG A 113 -1.81 20.31 -2.51
N GLU A 114 -1.46 21.45 -1.90
CA GLU A 114 -1.36 22.73 -2.58
C GLU A 114 -0.27 22.71 -3.66
N ARG A 115 0.93 22.19 -3.35
CA ARG A 115 1.99 21.99 -4.34
C ARG A 115 1.53 21.12 -5.50
N ASN A 116 0.81 20.02 -5.22
CA ASN A 116 0.30 19.13 -6.26
C ASN A 116 -0.73 19.82 -7.14
N ASP A 117 -1.63 20.62 -6.56
CA ASP A 117 -2.62 21.39 -7.30
C ASP A 117 -1.95 22.43 -8.22
N ASP A 118 -0.87 23.07 -7.78
CA ASP A 118 -0.12 24.03 -8.59
C ASP A 118 0.68 23.35 -9.72
N GLU A 119 1.29 22.18 -9.46
CA GLU A 119 1.91 21.36 -10.49
C GLU A 119 0.90 20.91 -11.55
N ARG A 120 -0.31 20.51 -11.13
CA ARG A 120 -1.40 20.16 -12.05
C ARG A 120 -1.82 21.35 -12.91
N LYS A 121 -2.06 22.52 -12.32
CA LYS A 121 -2.42 23.74 -13.07
C LYS A 121 -1.38 24.09 -14.14
N ARG A 122 -0.09 24.02 -13.78
CA ARG A 122 1.00 24.25 -14.73
C ARG A 122 1.00 23.22 -15.84
N THR A 123 0.81 21.95 -15.49
CA THR A 123 0.74 20.84 -16.44
C THR A 123 -0.43 21.02 -17.41
N ASP A 124 -1.63 21.33 -16.92
CA ASP A 124 -2.82 21.60 -17.73
C ASP A 124 -2.61 22.77 -18.68
N THR A 125 -1.93 23.82 -18.22
CA THR A 125 -1.57 24.97 -19.06
C THR A 125 -0.63 24.57 -20.20
N ILE A 126 0.41 23.79 -19.90
CA ILE A 126 1.36 23.29 -20.90
C ILE A 126 0.64 22.39 -21.90
N ILE A 127 -0.20 21.46 -21.43
CA ILE A 127 -0.98 20.57 -22.29
C ILE A 127 -1.86 21.41 -23.21
N MET A 128 -2.63 22.37 -22.68
CA MET A 128 -3.48 23.24 -23.48
C MET A 128 -2.67 24.01 -24.55
N GLN A 129 -1.49 24.55 -24.20
CA GLN A 129 -0.63 25.23 -25.17
C GLN A 129 -0.12 24.29 -26.26
N LEU A 130 0.32 23.08 -25.90
CA LEU A 130 0.80 22.08 -26.85
C LEU A 130 -0.34 21.57 -27.74
N THR A 131 -1.53 21.35 -27.19
CA THR A 131 -2.73 20.97 -27.94
C THR A 131 -3.08 22.04 -28.97
N GLN A 132 -3.09 23.32 -28.57
CA GLN A 132 -3.33 24.43 -29.51
C GLN A 132 -2.26 24.50 -30.61
N GLN A 133 -0.99 24.23 -30.30
CA GLN A 133 0.07 24.18 -31.31
C GLN A 133 -0.15 23.02 -32.28
N LEU A 134 -0.49 21.84 -31.78
CA LEU A 134 -0.75 20.66 -32.60
C LEU A 134 -1.93 20.90 -33.54
N GLU A 135 -3.05 21.41 -33.04
CA GLU A 135 -4.24 21.75 -33.84
C GLU A 135 -3.90 22.72 -34.98
N ARG A 136 -3.11 23.77 -34.71
CA ARG A 136 -2.65 24.70 -35.76
C ARG A 136 -1.82 24.00 -36.82
N THR A 137 -0.88 23.13 -36.44
CA THR A 137 -0.07 22.39 -37.41
C THR A 137 -0.90 21.40 -38.22
N GLN A 138 -1.89 20.75 -37.63
CA GLN A 138 -2.79 19.85 -38.32
C GLN A 138 -3.65 20.59 -39.36
N MET A 139 -4.18 21.76 -38.99
CA MET A 139 -4.92 22.63 -39.90
C MET A 139 -4.06 23.07 -41.10
N GLN A 140 -2.81 23.49 -40.87
CA GLN A 140 -1.89 23.85 -41.96
C GLN A 140 -1.58 22.68 -42.89
N LEU A 141 -1.42 21.47 -42.34
CA LEU A 141 -1.21 20.26 -43.14
C LEU A 141 -2.45 19.87 -43.94
N GLU A 142 -3.64 20.04 -43.37
CA GLU A 142 -4.91 19.83 -44.06
C GLU A 142 -5.09 20.83 -45.21
N ASP A 143 -4.86 22.12 -44.97
CA ASP A 143 -4.88 23.17 -46.01
C ASP A 143 -3.89 22.87 -47.16
N LEU A 144 -2.68 22.41 -46.82
CA LEU A 144 -1.66 21.99 -47.80
C LEU A 144 -2.05 20.70 -48.54
N ARG A 145 -2.83 19.82 -47.93
CA ARG A 145 -3.34 18.60 -48.56
C ARG A 145 -4.51 18.89 -49.50
N GLU A 146 -5.40 19.78 -49.11
CA GLU A 146 -6.57 20.17 -49.90
C GLU A 146 -6.19 21.04 -51.10
N THR A 147 -5.22 21.94 -50.92
CA THR A 147 -4.66 22.70 -52.03
C THR A 147 -3.72 21.82 -52.84
N LYS A 148 -4.19 21.30 -53.99
CA LYS A 148 -3.34 20.57 -54.95
C LYS A 148 -2.03 21.34 -55.12
N THR A 149 -0.92 20.72 -54.72
CA THR A 149 0.40 21.35 -54.77
C THR A 149 0.64 21.86 -56.19
N LEU A 150 1.37 22.97 -56.36
CA LEU A 150 1.68 23.49 -57.69
C LEU A 150 2.29 22.40 -58.60
N TRP A 151 3.07 21.48 -58.03
CA TRP A 151 3.56 20.28 -58.72
C TRP A 151 2.47 19.29 -59.13
N GLN A 152 1.47 19.02 -58.29
CA GLN A 152 0.30 18.22 -58.70
C GLN A 152 -0.53 18.93 -59.79
N ARG A 153 -0.66 20.25 -59.74
CA ARG A 153 -1.35 21.04 -60.77
C ARG A 153 -0.57 21.02 -62.10
N VAL A 154 0.74 21.22 -62.06
CA VAL A 154 1.63 21.10 -63.24
C VAL A 154 1.61 19.67 -63.79
N ARG A 155 1.73 18.64 -62.94
CA ARG A 155 1.60 17.24 -63.37
C ARG A 155 0.25 16.95 -64.04
N SER A 156 -0.85 17.51 -63.53
CA SER A 156 -2.17 17.31 -64.12
C SER A 156 -2.38 17.97 -65.49
N VAL A 157 -1.58 18.99 -65.83
CA VAL A 157 -1.59 19.65 -67.14
C VAL A 157 -0.65 18.96 -68.13
N PHE A 158 0.51 18.46 -67.65
CA PHE A 158 1.55 17.88 -68.51
C PHE A 158 1.49 16.35 -68.66
N ILE A 159 0.79 15.64 -67.77
CA ILE A 159 0.54 14.21 -67.88
C ILE A 159 -0.98 14.01 -67.84
N PRO A 160 -1.65 13.96 -69.00
CA PRO A 160 -3.04 13.52 -69.04
C PRO A 160 -3.09 12.11 -68.49
N ASN A 161 -4.08 11.80 -67.65
CA ASN A 161 -4.31 10.43 -67.19
C ASN A 161 -4.45 9.53 -68.42
N SER A 162 -3.42 8.73 -68.71
CA SER A 162 -3.52 7.65 -69.68
C SER A 162 -4.54 6.66 -69.13
N ALA A 163 -5.68 6.59 -69.82
CA ALA A 163 -6.70 5.55 -69.64
C ALA A 163 -6.09 4.15 -69.84
#